data_AF-A0AAN7UCS2-F1
#
_entry.id   AF-A0AAN7UCS2-F1
#
_cell.length_a   1.000
_cell.length_b   1.000
_cell.length_c   1.000
_cell.angle_alpha   90.00
_cell.angle_beta   90.00
_cell.angle_gamma   90.00
#
_symmetry.space_group_name_H-M   'P 1'
#
loop_
_entity.id
_entity.type
_entity.pdbx_description
1 polymer ?
#
loop_
_entity_poly.entity_id
_entity_poly.type
_entity_poly.pdbx_seq_one_letter_code
_entity_poly.pdbx_strand_id
1 'polypeptide(L)'
;MHKCWDEVGDIIRIIAPICMEHDPSGIDIEFVNHRARGYYLTGQSGYKHIGLMRGRLDMHDNVAGIFHNVNPKGKCRMDKRLTSILGSYVNEYETTVRQSGNKDWPSALNIIVITDMDWDDDDDSFGTLTQIARKLDIMGAPPYQAGVQFFRVGDAGRGLDEDKVKFLDDQIWKERGVRDIVDMTTWTGSPGELSPKGLLKVLLGAVRRSIDYMEA
;
A
#
# COMPACT_ATOMS: atom_id res chain seq x y z
N MET A 1 -17.82 -14.72 10.09
CA MET A 1 -16.83 -14.05 10.95
C MET A 1 -15.69 -13.62 10.04
N HIS A 2 -15.47 -12.32 9.88
CA HIS A 2 -14.41 -11.79 9.00
C HIS A 2 -13.07 -12.03 9.72
N LYS A 3 -12.40 -13.10 9.31
CA LYS A 3 -11.13 -13.52 9.90
C LYS A 3 -10.14 -12.35 9.78
N CYS A 4 -9.53 -11.95 10.88
CA CYS A 4 -8.47 -10.91 10.96
C CYS A 4 -8.90 -9.45 10.73
N TRP A 5 -10.18 -9.10 10.59
CA TRP A 5 -10.58 -7.70 10.38
C TRP A 5 -10.24 -6.80 11.57
N ASP A 6 -10.44 -7.28 12.80
CA ASP A 6 -10.08 -6.51 14.01
C ASP A 6 -8.56 -6.26 14.07
N GLU A 7 -7.76 -7.26 13.69
CA GLU A 7 -6.29 -7.19 13.60
C GLU A 7 -5.85 -6.13 12.58
N VAL A 8 -6.47 -6.09 11.40
CA VAL A 8 -6.25 -5.04 10.40
C VAL A 8 -6.55 -3.67 11.01
N GLY A 9 -7.66 -3.52 11.74
CA GLY A 9 -8.04 -2.28 12.39
C GLY A 9 -6.99 -1.81 13.40
N ASP A 10 -6.44 -2.72 14.20
CA ASP A 10 -5.39 -2.42 15.19
C ASP A 10 -4.07 -2.03 14.52
N ILE A 11 -3.69 -2.71 13.44
CA ILE A 11 -2.50 -2.35 12.65
C ILE A 11 -2.63 -0.95 12.06
N ILE A 12 -3.75 -0.64 11.39
CA ILE A 12 -3.94 0.67 10.76
C ILE A 12 -3.90 1.78 11.84
N ARG A 13 -4.51 1.56 13.01
CA ARG A 13 -4.45 2.51 14.15
C ARG A 13 -3.02 2.78 14.62
N ILE A 14 -2.15 1.80 14.56
CA ILE A 14 -0.76 1.94 14.98
C ILE A 14 0.06 2.64 13.91
N ILE A 15 -0.05 2.24 12.64
CA ILE A 15 0.84 2.70 11.57
C ILE A 15 0.47 4.08 11.02
N ALA A 16 -0.82 4.42 11.00
CA ALA A 16 -1.27 5.64 10.37
C ALA A 16 -0.66 6.90 11.01
N PRO A 17 -0.61 7.06 12.35
CA PRO A 17 0.08 8.20 12.99
C PRO A 17 1.54 8.33 12.57
N ILE A 18 2.26 7.21 12.49
CA ILE A 18 3.66 7.18 12.07
C ILE A 18 3.79 7.65 10.62
N CYS A 19 2.98 7.10 9.71
CA CYS A 19 3.01 7.51 8.30
C CYS A 19 2.69 9.00 8.14
N MET A 20 1.73 9.53 8.91
CA MET A 20 1.39 10.96 8.91
C MET A 20 2.51 11.86 9.46
N GLU A 21 3.40 11.36 10.33
CA GLU A 21 4.59 12.11 10.78
C GLU A 21 5.63 12.27 9.67
N HIS A 22 5.67 11.32 8.73
CA HIS A 22 6.63 11.29 7.63
C HIS A 22 6.07 11.79 6.30
N ASP A 23 4.75 11.95 6.18
CA ASP A 23 4.08 12.46 4.98
C ASP A 23 3.40 13.82 5.25
N PRO A 24 4.02 14.94 4.81
CA PRO A 24 3.44 16.27 4.97
C PRO A 24 2.09 16.46 4.28
N SER A 25 1.75 15.62 3.29
CA SER A 25 0.49 15.64 2.54
C SER A 25 -0.61 14.78 3.19
N GLY A 26 -0.32 14.17 4.35
CA GLY A 26 -1.17 13.21 5.02
C GLY A 26 -1.06 11.83 4.36
N ILE A 27 -1.99 10.94 4.72
CA ILE A 27 -2.05 9.60 4.13
C ILE A 27 -3.38 9.35 3.42
N ASP A 28 -3.35 8.42 2.48
CA ASP A 28 -4.54 7.91 1.83
C ASP A 28 -4.89 6.52 2.37
N ILE A 29 -6.18 6.26 2.55
CA ILE A 29 -6.70 4.95 2.95
C ILE A 29 -7.61 4.41 1.86
N GLU A 30 -7.22 3.28 1.29
CA GLU A 30 -7.90 2.60 0.20
C GLU A 30 -8.31 1.19 0.63
N PHE A 31 -9.45 0.70 0.15
CA PHE A 31 -9.98 -0.63 0.47
C PHE A 31 -10.42 -1.34 -0.80
N VAL A 32 -10.03 -2.59 -1.03
CA VAL A 32 -10.31 -3.33 -2.29
C VAL A 32 -11.78 -3.23 -2.70
N ASN A 33 -12.70 -3.58 -1.80
CA ASN A 33 -14.14 -3.70 -2.09
C ASN A 33 -14.99 -2.57 -1.49
N HIS A 34 -14.38 -1.42 -1.23
CA HIS A 34 -15.07 -0.26 -0.68
C HIS A 34 -14.68 1.03 -1.40
N ARG A 35 -15.64 1.96 -1.43
CA ARG A 35 -15.49 3.28 -2.02
C ARG A 35 -15.84 4.32 -0.98
N ALA A 36 -15.00 5.34 -0.85
CA ALA A 36 -15.20 6.42 0.09
C ALA A 36 -16.51 7.18 -0.15
N ARG A 37 -17.01 7.82 0.90
CA ARG A 37 -18.20 8.66 0.82
C ARG A 37 -17.93 9.82 -0.14
N GLY A 38 -18.81 10.01 -1.12
CA GLY A 38 -18.62 11.03 -2.15
C GLY A 38 -17.90 10.55 -3.41
N TYR A 39 -17.56 9.26 -3.53
CA TYR A 39 -16.97 8.67 -4.74
C TYR A 39 -17.69 9.09 -6.04
N TYR A 40 -19.04 9.10 -6.05
CA TYR A 40 -19.80 9.47 -7.25
C TYR A 40 -19.68 10.95 -7.65
N LEU A 41 -19.18 11.79 -6.74
CA LEU A 41 -18.96 13.22 -6.95
C LEU A 41 -17.49 13.53 -7.27
N THR A 42 -16.55 12.86 -6.60
CA THR A 42 -15.11 13.15 -6.70
C THR A 42 -14.35 12.19 -7.61
N GLY A 43 -14.94 11.02 -7.91
CA GLY A 43 -14.24 9.91 -8.56
C GLY A 43 -13.19 9.21 -7.67
N GLN A 44 -12.96 9.70 -6.45
CA GLN A 44 -11.92 9.18 -5.57
C GLN A 44 -12.42 7.96 -4.79
N SER A 45 -11.77 6.81 -5.00
CA SER A 45 -12.16 5.54 -4.37
C SER A 45 -11.80 5.44 -2.89
N GLY A 46 -10.78 6.18 -2.45
CA GLY A 46 -10.29 6.16 -1.08
C GLY A 46 -10.56 7.42 -0.30
N TYR A 47 -10.21 7.36 0.97
CA TYR A 47 -10.21 8.48 1.89
C TYR A 47 -8.86 9.16 1.77
N LYS A 48 -8.86 10.43 1.35
CA LYS A 48 -7.65 11.15 0.95
C LYS A 48 -7.18 12.13 2.00
N HIS A 49 -5.87 12.38 2.07
CA HIS A 49 -5.27 13.44 2.88
C HIS A 49 -5.61 13.36 4.39
N ILE A 50 -5.70 12.15 4.91
CA ILE A 50 -5.95 11.91 6.34
C ILE A 50 -4.74 12.43 7.13
N GLY A 51 -5.00 13.25 8.15
CA GLY A 51 -3.96 13.86 9.00
C GLY A 51 -3.61 15.32 8.69
N LEU A 52 -4.09 15.89 7.58
CA LEU A 52 -3.76 17.27 7.20
C LEU A 52 -4.44 18.36 8.05
N MET A 53 -5.67 18.11 8.49
CA MET A 53 -6.41 19.10 9.28
C MET A 53 -5.99 18.97 10.75
N ARG A 54 -5.42 20.03 11.35
CA ARG A 54 -5.16 20.07 12.80
C ARG A 54 -6.33 20.76 13.50
N GLY A 55 -6.98 20.11 14.49
CA GLY A 55 -7.86 20.80 15.45
C GLY A 55 -9.34 20.44 15.54
N ARG A 56 -9.87 19.46 14.78
CA ARG A 56 -11.23 18.93 14.97
C ARG A 56 -11.26 17.40 15.01
N LEU A 57 -10.92 16.84 16.18
CA LEU A 57 -10.87 15.41 16.46
C LEU A 57 -12.15 14.63 16.11
N ASP A 58 -13.29 15.33 16.08
CA ASP A 58 -14.64 14.84 15.76
C ASP A 58 -15.02 14.92 14.27
N MET A 59 -14.28 15.71 13.48
CA MET A 59 -14.54 15.94 12.04
C MET A 59 -13.45 15.36 11.14
N HIS A 60 -12.33 14.93 11.72
CA HIS A 60 -11.41 14.06 11.01
C HIS A 60 -12.17 12.78 10.68
N ASP A 61 -12.13 12.34 9.42
CA ASP A 61 -12.24 10.94 9.08
C ASP A 61 -11.07 10.22 9.77
N ASN A 62 -11.13 10.13 11.10
CA ASN A 62 -10.08 9.54 11.89
C ASN A 62 -10.03 8.07 11.49
N VAL A 63 -8.83 7.54 11.41
CA VAL A 63 -8.54 6.20 10.92
C VAL A 63 -9.49 5.14 11.49
N ALA A 64 -9.79 5.25 12.80
CA ALA A 64 -10.72 4.37 13.49
C ALA A 64 -12.17 4.50 12.97
N GLY A 65 -12.64 5.72 12.75
CA GLY A 65 -13.97 6.01 12.19
C GLY A 65 -14.11 5.57 10.74
N ILE A 66 -13.08 5.77 9.90
CA ILE A 66 -13.06 5.22 8.54
C ILE A 66 -13.21 3.71 8.61
N PHE A 67 -12.34 3.04 9.36
CA PHE A 67 -12.30 1.58 9.43
C PHE A 67 -13.59 0.99 10.00
N HIS A 68 -14.15 1.60 11.04
CA HIS A 68 -15.41 1.17 11.65
C HIS A 68 -16.60 1.18 10.66
N ASN A 69 -16.58 2.07 9.68
CA ASN A 69 -17.64 2.19 8.68
C ASN A 69 -17.43 1.29 7.45
N VAL A 70 -16.37 0.49 7.41
CA VAL A 70 -16.06 -0.42 6.31
C VAL A 70 -16.28 -1.86 6.75
N ASN A 71 -17.07 -2.58 5.95
CA ASN A 71 -17.33 -4.01 6.15
C ASN A 71 -16.70 -4.82 5.00
N PRO A 72 -15.90 -5.86 5.30
CA PRO A 72 -15.35 -6.75 4.28
C PRO A 72 -16.46 -7.47 3.53
N LYS A 73 -16.37 -7.49 2.20
CA LYS A 73 -17.38 -8.13 1.34
C LYS A 73 -16.81 -8.43 -0.04
N GLY A 74 -17.46 -9.35 -0.75
CA GLY A 74 -17.17 -9.64 -2.15
C GLY A 74 -15.85 -10.38 -2.37
N LYS A 75 -15.50 -10.55 -3.65
CA LYS A 75 -14.25 -11.15 -4.12
C LYS A 75 -13.06 -10.21 -3.89
N CYS A 76 -11.93 -10.73 -3.43
CA CYS A 76 -10.70 -9.99 -3.29
C CYS A 76 -9.98 -9.88 -4.65
N ARG A 77 -10.23 -8.76 -5.35
CA ARG A 77 -9.55 -8.37 -6.59
C ARG A 77 -8.49 -7.29 -6.31
N MET A 78 -7.43 -7.69 -5.63
CA MET A 78 -6.29 -6.84 -5.27
C MET A 78 -5.63 -6.27 -6.53
N ASP A 79 -5.51 -7.08 -7.58
CA ASP A 79 -5.01 -6.71 -8.90
C ASP A 79 -5.67 -5.45 -9.45
N LYS A 80 -7.00 -5.38 -9.40
CA LYS A 80 -7.78 -4.22 -9.88
C LYS A 80 -7.57 -3.00 -9.01
N ARG A 81 -7.47 -3.17 -7.69
CA ARG A 81 -7.23 -2.04 -6.79
C ARG A 81 -5.84 -1.46 -6.96
N LEU A 82 -4.81 -2.32 -7.02
CA LEU A 82 -3.44 -1.92 -7.32
C LEU A 82 -3.35 -1.23 -8.68
N THR A 83 -3.99 -1.77 -9.72
CA THR A 83 -4.06 -1.14 -11.05
C THR A 83 -4.67 0.25 -10.96
N SER A 84 -5.76 0.43 -10.21
CA SER A 84 -6.43 1.72 -10.07
C SER A 84 -5.54 2.76 -9.39
N ILE A 85 -4.80 2.37 -8.35
CA ILE A 85 -3.94 3.29 -7.58
C ILE A 85 -2.64 3.56 -8.35
N LEU A 86 -1.85 2.52 -8.60
CA LEU A 86 -0.54 2.63 -9.25
C LEU A 86 -0.66 3.10 -10.70
N GLY A 87 -1.69 2.65 -11.42
CA GLY A 87 -1.91 3.08 -12.80
C GLY A 87 -2.22 4.57 -12.90
N SER A 88 -3.05 5.10 -11.99
CA SER A 88 -3.34 6.54 -11.94
C SER A 88 -2.08 7.35 -11.65
N TYR A 89 -1.29 6.90 -10.67
CA TYR A 89 -0.02 7.52 -10.32
C TYR A 89 1.01 7.49 -11.46
N VAL A 90 1.17 6.35 -12.14
CA VAL A 90 2.08 6.24 -13.30
C VAL A 90 1.65 7.15 -14.44
N ASN A 91 0.35 7.30 -14.70
CA ASN A 91 -0.16 8.23 -15.71
C ASN A 91 0.11 9.70 -15.33
N GLU A 92 -0.03 10.04 -14.05
CA GLU A 92 0.31 11.36 -13.52
C GLU A 92 1.81 11.64 -13.65
N TYR A 93 2.65 10.66 -13.30
CA TYR A 93 4.10 10.72 -13.47
C TYR A 93 4.47 10.99 -14.92
N GLU A 94 3.97 10.17 -15.86
CA GLU A 94 4.22 10.32 -17.30
C GLU A 94 3.80 11.71 -17.80
N THR A 95 2.61 12.17 -17.39
CA THR A 95 2.07 13.46 -17.80
C THR A 95 2.93 14.61 -17.30
N THR A 96 3.32 14.57 -16.03
CA THR A 96 4.13 15.62 -15.38
C THR A 96 5.52 15.70 -16.00
N VAL A 97 6.19 14.56 -16.18
CA VAL A 97 7.49 14.46 -16.83
C VAL A 97 7.43 15.00 -18.26
N ARG A 98 6.40 14.64 -19.02
CA ARG A 98 6.20 15.14 -20.40
C ARG A 98 5.99 16.65 -20.44
N GLN A 99 5.20 17.20 -19.52
CA GLN A 99 4.89 18.63 -19.47
C GLN A 99 6.06 19.47 -18.98
N SER A 100 6.85 18.96 -18.04
CA SER A 100 8.00 19.65 -17.47
C SER A 100 9.26 19.54 -18.33
N GLY A 101 9.27 18.62 -19.31
CA GLY A 101 10.46 18.30 -20.09
C GLY A 101 11.51 17.61 -19.24
N ASN A 102 11.10 16.63 -18.43
CA ASN A 102 11.92 15.86 -17.48
C ASN A 102 12.54 16.70 -16.34
N LYS A 103 11.93 17.84 -16.01
CA LYS A 103 12.43 18.73 -14.93
C LYS A 103 11.67 18.58 -13.62
N ASP A 104 10.52 17.91 -13.66
CA ASP A 104 9.60 17.77 -12.55
C ASP A 104 8.82 16.46 -12.66
N TRP A 105 8.45 15.89 -11.51
CA TRP A 105 7.66 14.67 -11.38
C TRP A 105 6.98 14.62 -9.99
N PRO A 106 5.89 13.85 -9.82
CA PRO A 106 5.22 13.71 -8.54
C PRO A 106 6.14 13.12 -7.46
N SER A 107 5.83 13.39 -6.19
CA SER A 107 6.48 12.73 -5.06
C SER A 107 6.40 11.21 -5.15
N ALA A 108 7.43 10.51 -4.65
CA ALA A 108 7.46 9.05 -4.64
C ALA A 108 6.25 8.46 -3.88
N LEU A 109 5.69 7.36 -4.41
CA LEU A 109 4.51 6.71 -3.86
C LEU A 109 4.90 5.44 -3.09
N ASN A 110 4.54 5.37 -1.81
CA ASN A 110 4.68 4.16 -1.01
C ASN A 110 3.30 3.61 -0.64
N ILE A 111 3.01 2.37 -1.00
CA ILE A 111 1.76 1.68 -0.67
C ILE A 111 2.03 0.60 0.36
N ILE A 112 1.30 0.62 1.47
CA ILE A 112 1.29 -0.49 2.45
C ILE A 112 0.00 -1.29 2.25
N VAL A 113 0.13 -2.54 1.80
CA VAL A 113 -0.97 -3.47 1.57
C VAL A 113 -1.09 -4.41 2.76
N ILE A 114 -2.13 -4.23 3.57
CA ILE A 114 -2.44 -5.15 4.68
C ILE A 114 -3.39 -6.23 4.17
N THR A 115 -2.99 -7.49 4.25
CA THR A 115 -3.70 -8.60 3.58
C THR A 115 -3.51 -9.93 4.31
N ASP A 116 -4.50 -10.82 4.32
CA ASP A 116 -4.33 -12.20 4.78
C ASP A 116 -3.79 -13.12 3.68
N MET A 117 -3.51 -12.56 2.49
CA MET A 117 -2.97 -13.23 1.31
C MET A 117 -3.90 -14.28 0.68
N ASP A 118 -5.19 -14.26 1.04
CA ASP A 118 -6.22 -15.16 0.51
C ASP A 118 -6.97 -14.47 -0.66
N TRP A 119 -6.30 -14.35 -1.82
CA TRP A 119 -6.86 -13.73 -3.03
C TRP A 119 -7.59 -14.75 -3.89
N ASP A 120 -8.60 -14.29 -4.65
CA ASP A 120 -9.34 -15.14 -5.59
C ASP A 120 -8.43 -15.64 -6.74
N ASP A 121 -8.76 -16.81 -7.31
CA ASP A 121 -7.98 -17.44 -8.40
C ASP A 121 -7.81 -16.57 -9.66
N ASP A 122 -8.72 -15.61 -9.87
CA ASP A 122 -8.69 -14.68 -11.01
C ASP A 122 -7.97 -13.35 -10.71
N ASP A 123 -7.28 -13.25 -9.57
CA ASP A 123 -6.40 -12.15 -9.22
C ASP A 123 -5.01 -12.29 -9.89
N ASP A 124 -4.56 -11.23 -10.57
CA ASP A 124 -3.23 -11.12 -11.17
C ASP A 124 -2.47 -9.90 -10.64
N SER A 125 -2.35 -9.80 -9.31
CA SER A 125 -1.57 -8.73 -8.67
C SER A 125 -0.10 -8.74 -9.13
N PHE A 126 0.45 -9.91 -9.41
CA PHE A 126 1.80 -10.09 -9.91
C PHE A 126 2.03 -9.49 -11.30
N GLY A 127 1.15 -9.81 -12.26
CA GLY A 127 1.18 -9.21 -13.59
C GLY A 127 0.97 -7.71 -13.54
N THR A 128 0.07 -7.25 -12.66
CA THR A 128 -0.16 -5.82 -12.40
C THR A 128 1.11 -5.11 -11.93
N LEU A 129 1.76 -5.62 -10.89
CA LEU A 129 2.99 -5.03 -10.33
C LEU A 129 4.14 -5.06 -11.35
N THR A 130 4.28 -6.16 -12.10
CA THR A 130 5.27 -6.28 -13.19
C THR A 130 5.04 -5.22 -14.26
N GLN A 131 3.78 -4.98 -14.65
CA GLN A 131 3.44 -3.99 -15.66
C GLN A 131 3.78 -2.57 -15.19
N ILE A 132 3.49 -2.26 -13.91
CA ILE A 132 3.83 -0.97 -13.30
C ILE A 132 5.34 -0.76 -13.25
N ALA A 133 6.10 -1.72 -12.74
CA ALA A 133 7.56 -1.68 -12.70
C ALA A 133 8.16 -1.43 -14.09
N ARG A 134 7.67 -2.17 -15.10
CA ARG A 134 8.10 -2.03 -16.50
C ARG A 134 7.81 -0.64 -17.08
N LYS A 135 6.64 -0.05 -16.78
CA LYS A 135 6.32 1.32 -17.23
C LYS A 135 7.27 2.34 -16.62
N LEU A 136 7.58 2.22 -15.34
CA LEU A 136 8.54 3.09 -14.65
C LEU A 136 9.95 2.94 -15.24
N ASP A 137 10.36 1.72 -15.60
CA ASP A 137 11.63 1.45 -16.32
C ASP A 137 11.69 2.13 -17.69
N ILE A 138 10.64 1.99 -18.49
CA ILE A 138 10.56 2.63 -19.82
C ILE A 138 10.68 4.15 -19.72
N MET A 139 10.08 4.75 -18.69
CA MET A 139 10.15 6.19 -18.43
C MET A 139 11.47 6.64 -17.79
N GLY A 140 12.38 5.71 -17.43
CA GLY A 140 13.61 6.03 -16.73
C GLY A 140 13.38 6.67 -15.36
N ALA A 141 12.27 6.33 -14.69
CA ALA A 141 11.94 6.89 -13.39
C ALA A 141 12.98 6.50 -12.32
N PRO A 142 13.20 7.31 -11.28
CA PRO A 142 14.06 6.94 -10.16
C PRO A 142 13.70 5.56 -9.59
N PRO A 143 14.67 4.73 -9.15
CA PRO A 143 14.38 3.39 -8.62
C PRO A 143 13.37 3.38 -7.47
N TYR A 144 13.40 4.41 -6.62
CA TYR A 144 12.54 4.58 -5.44
C TYR A 144 11.19 5.26 -5.73
N GLN A 145 10.85 5.54 -7.00
CA GLN A 145 9.67 6.35 -7.35
C GLN A 145 8.34 5.68 -6.92
N ALA A 146 8.30 4.35 -6.83
CA ALA A 146 7.15 3.62 -6.32
C ALA A 146 7.59 2.39 -5.54
N GLY A 147 6.97 2.17 -4.37
CA GLY A 147 7.17 0.99 -3.54
C GLY A 147 5.84 0.41 -3.05
N VAL A 148 5.76 -0.91 -2.97
CA VAL A 148 4.60 -1.66 -2.48
C VAL A 148 5.05 -2.63 -1.39
N GLN A 149 4.69 -2.33 -0.16
CA GLN A 149 4.93 -3.16 1.01
C GLN A 149 3.73 -4.09 1.23
N PHE A 150 3.91 -5.40 1.15
CA PHE A 150 2.91 -6.34 1.63
C PHE A 150 3.12 -6.60 3.12
N PHE A 151 2.11 -6.32 3.93
CA PHE A 151 2.04 -6.65 5.34
C PHE A 151 1.01 -7.76 5.55
N ARG A 152 1.47 -8.98 5.81
CA ARG A 152 0.58 -10.12 6.00
C ARG A 152 0.02 -10.17 7.43
N VAL A 153 -1.30 -10.38 7.52
CA VAL A 153 -2.06 -10.59 8.76
C VAL A 153 -2.65 -12.01 8.83
N GLY A 154 -2.96 -12.46 10.04
CA GLY A 154 -3.65 -13.72 10.29
C GLY A 154 -2.77 -14.94 10.62
N ASP A 155 -3.44 -15.93 11.21
CA ASP A 155 -2.87 -17.06 11.97
C ASP A 155 -1.70 -17.81 11.29
N ALA A 156 -0.63 -18.02 12.07
CA ALA A 156 0.56 -18.81 11.73
C ALA A 156 0.26 -20.29 11.41
N GLY A 157 -0.96 -20.77 11.71
CA GLY A 157 -1.44 -22.11 11.37
C GLY A 157 -2.12 -22.25 10.00
N ARG A 158 -2.41 -21.15 9.27
CA ARG A 158 -2.85 -21.26 7.87
C ARG A 158 -1.62 -21.48 7.01
N GLY A 159 -1.58 -22.65 6.35
CA GLY A 159 -0.50 -23.05 5.46
C GLY A 159 -0.06 -21.86 4.63
N LEU A 160 1.17 -21.40 4.89
CA LEU A 160 1.83 -20.46 4.02
C LEU A 160 1.80 -21.10 2.64
N ASP A 161 1.18 -20.43 1.68
CA ASP A 161 1.60 -20.63 0.30
C ASP A 161 2.99 -19.98 0.21
N GLU A 162 4.00 -20.74 0.66
CA GLU A 162 5.40 -20.30 0.72
C GLU A 162 5.88 -19.88 -0.67
N ASP A 163 5.31 -20.48 -1.72
CA ASP A 163 5.55 -20.11 -3.11
C ASP A 163 5.01 -18.70 -3.40
N LYS A 164 3.77 -18.36 -2.98
CA LYS A 164 3.24 -16.99 -3.11
C LYS A 164 4.05 -15.95 -2.33
N VAL A 165 4.46 -16.27 -1.10
CA VAL A 165 5.26 -15.36 -0.25
C VAL A 165 6.64 -15.13 -0.84
N LYS A 166 7.34 -16.20 -1.21
CA LYS A 166 8.67 -16.12 -1.83
C LYS A 166 8.64 -15.44 -3.19
N PHE A 167 7.57 -15.66 -3.96
CA PHE A 167 7.43 -15.04 -5.26
C PHE A 167 7.23 -13.52 -5.17
N LEU A 168 6.42 -13.04 -4.20
CA LEU A 168 6.27 -11.60 -3.93
C LEU A 168 7.58 -10.93 -3.54
N ASP A 169 8.38 -11.57 -2.69
CA ASP A 169 9.56 -10.96 -2.07
C ASP A 169 10.78 -10.93 -3.00
N ASP A 170 10.97 -11.95 -3.83
CA ASP A 170 12.28 -12.19 -4.46
C ASP A 170 12.25 -12.47 -5.96
N GLN A 171 11.09 -12.77 -6.56
CA GLN A 171 11.04 -13.33 -7.91
C GLN A 171 10.43 -12.42 -8.98
N ILE A 172 9.60 -11.44 -8.63
CA ILE A 172 8.99 -10.56 -9.65
C ILE A 172 10.07 -9.86 -10.49
N TRP A 173 11.01 -9.18 -9.84
CA TRP A 173 12.07 -8.45 -10.55
C TRP A 173 13.10 -9.38 -11.19
N LYS A 174 13.49 -10.48 -10.51
CA LYS A 174 14.47 -11.47 -11.01
C LYS A 174 13.97 -12.24 -12.23
N GLU A 175 12.73 -12.70 -12.22
CA GLU A 175 12.18 -13.51 -13.31
C GLU A 175 11.67 -12.68 -14.47
N ARG A 176 11.19 -11.46 -14.21
CA ARG A 176 10.57 -10.61 -15.24
C ARG A 176 11.51 -9.53 -15.78
N GLY A 177 12.70 -9.37 -15.20
CA GLY A 177 13.72 -8.43 -15.64
C GLY A 177 13.25 -6.99 -15.58
N VAL A 178 12.58 -6.62 -14.48
CA VAL A 178 12.08 -5.26 -14.21
C VAL A 178 12.69 -4.76 -12.91
N ARG A 179 12.60 -3.46 -12.62
CA ARG A 179 12.98 -2.91 -11.30
C ARG A 179 12.24 -3.60 -10.16
N ASP A 180 12.89 -3.65 -9.00
CA ASP A 180 12.27 -4.08 -7.76
C ASP A 180 11.44 -2.93 -7.17
N ILE A 181 10.16 -3.20 -6.88
CA ILE A 181 9.21 -2.26 -6.28
C ILE A 181 8.40 -2.92 -5.15
N VAL A 182 8.65 -4.20 -4.84
CA VAL A 182 7.82 -4.98 -3.92
C VAL A 182 8.70 -5.45 -2.78
N ASP A 183 8.23 -5.26 -1.56
CA ASP A 183 8.84 -5.86 -0.37
C ASP A 183 7.73 -6.56 0.42
N MET A 184 8.00 -7.74 0.96
CA MET A 184 7.03 -8.44 1.79
C MET A 184 7.51 -8.55 3.23
N THR A 185 6.61 -8.26 4.17
CA THR A 185 6.81 -8.66 5.56
C THR A 185 5.61 -9.41 6.10
N THR A 186 5.91 -10.53 6.77
CA THR A 186 4.91 -11.32 7.47
C THR A 186 4.96 -11.02 8.95
N TRP A 187 3.81 -10.73 9.55
CA TRP A 187 3.66 -10.73 11.01
C TRP A 187 3.14 -12.08 11.48
N THR A 188 3.86 -12.70 12.42
CA THR A 188 3.56 -14.04 12.97
C THR A 188 3.29 -14.00 14.47
N GLY A 189 3.08 -12.81 15.05
CA GLY A 189 2.85 -12.65 16.49
C GLY A 189 1.49 -13.17 16.94
N SER A 190 1.32 -13.35 18.25
CA SER A 190 0.01 -13.67 18.82
C SER A 190 -0.89 -12.43 18.82
N PRO A 191 -2.23 -12.55 18.69
CA PRO A 191 -3.16 -11.44 18.90
C PRO A 191 -2.87 -10.76 20.24
N GLY A 192 -2.45 -9.49 20.22
CA GLY A 192 -2.05 -8.72 21.41
C GLY A 192 -0.53 -8.53 21.62
N GLU A 193 0.34 -9.22 20.88
CA GLU A 193 1.81 -9.05 20.92
C GLU A 193 2.34 -8.06 19.88
N LEU A 194 1.46 -7.38 19.17
CA LEU A 194 1.77 -6.40 18.14
C LEU A 194 2.37 -5.14 18.78
N SER A 195 3.61 -5.24 19.29
CA SER A 195 4.26 -4.09 19.89
C SER A 195 4.44 -3.03 18.80
N PRO A 196 3.97 -1.79 19.01
CA PRO A 196 4.08 -0.73 18.03
C PRO A 196 5.50 -0.54 17.51
N LYS A 197 6.52 -0.78 18.36
CA LYS A 197 7.93 -0.70 17.99
C LYS A 197 8.40 -1.81 17.05
N GLY A 198 7.90 -3.05 17.21
CA GLY A 198 8.23 -4.17 16.32
C GLY A 198 7.63 -3.99 14.93
N LEU A 199 6.34 -3.61 14.89
CA LEU A 199 5.63 -3.28 13.66
C LEU A 199 6.26 -2.07 12.95
N LEU A 200 6.60 -1.03 13.71
CA LEU A 200 7.28 0.16 13.21
C LEU A 200 8.65 -0.19 12.62
N LYS A 201 9.46 -1.03 13.28
CA LYS A 201 10.78 -1.41 12.77
C LYS A 201 10.69 -2.15 11.44
N VAL A 202 9.71 -3.03 11.32
CA VAL A 202 9.41 -3.77 10.09
C VAL A 202 9.04 -2.80 8.96
N LEU A 203 8.06 -1.93 9.21
CA LEU A 203 7.55 -1.02 8.18
C LEU A 203 8.54 0.11 7.85
N LEU A 204 9.27 0.63 8.83
CA LEU A 204 10.33 1.62 8.61
C LEU A 204 11.60 1.04 8.00
N GLY A 205 11.88 -0.26 8.15
CA GLY A 205 13.02 -0.89 7.47
C GLY A 205 12.89 -0.80 5.95
N ALA A 206 11.66 -0.84 5.45
CA ALA A 206 11.37 -0.65 4.03
C ALA A 206 11.29 0.83 3.62
N VAL A 207 10.66 1.69 4.44
CA VAL A 207 10.62 3.15 4.18
C VAL A 207 12.02 3.77 4.25
N ARG A 208 12.91 3.29 5.13
CA ARG A 208 14.30 3.76 5.18
C ARG A 208 15.08 3.44 3.91
N ARG A 209 14.86 2.28 3.27
CA ARG A 209 15.51 1.99 1.98
C ARG A 209 15.19 3.06 0.95
N SER A 210 13.93 3.50 0.83
CA SER A 210 13.58 4.56 -0.13
C SER A 210 14.17 5.93 0.24
N ILE A 211 14.28 6.25 1.53
CA ILE A 211 14.93 7.48 2.02
C ILE A 211 16.45 7.45 1.81
N ASP A 212 17.11 6.34 2.12
CA ASP A 212 18.56 6.17 1.93
C ASP A 212 18.95 6.33 0.45
N TYR A 213 18.07 5.97 -0.49
CA TYR A 213 18.26 6.23 -1.92
C TYR A 213 17.97 7.69 -2.35
N MET A 214 17.18 8.44 -1.58
CA MET A 214 16.92 9.86 -1.84
C MET A 214 18.04 10.77 -1.28
N GLU A 215 18.76 10.31 -0.25
CA GLU A 215 19.88 11.03 0.37
C GLU A 215 21.27 10.68 -0.22
N ALA A 216 21.35 9.71 -1.15
CA ALA A 216 22.56 9.27 -1.83
C ALA A 216 22.75 9.92 -3.23
#